data_AF-A0A3C0FRC7-F1
#
_entry.id   AF-A0A3C0FRC7-F1
#
_cell.length_a   1.000
_cell.length_b   1.000
_cell.length_c   1.000
_cell.angle_alpha   90.00
_cell.angle_beta   90.00
_cell.angle_gamma   90.00
#
_symmetry.space_group_name_H-M   'P 1'
#
loop_
_entity.id
_entity.type
_entity.pdbx_description
1 polymer ?
#
loop_
_entity_poly.entity_id
_entity_poly.type
_entity_poly.pdbx_seq_one_letter_code
_entity_poly.pdbx_strand_id
1 'polypeptide(L)'
;MRDLFYDLVRRNGMAVSIYLMLAVSIWVFLLIILPQLTMLDYSFRFNLPPAKIGGPEDVYTLEQYRYFFQGSGASDGINTLDIGILFKTLLSAVFVTIFDLIICYPVAFVLAKSSTGAKARLLVLALIVPYWINEILRAFAFRILFGATGVINETGMGIGLWDTP
;
A
#
# COMPACT_ATOMS: atom_id res chain seq x y z
N MET A 1 -18.83 -8.62 -18.58
CA MET A 1 -18.52 -10.01 -18.20
C MET A 1 -19.00 -11.03 -19.23
N ARG A 2 -20.22 -10.93 -19.78
CA ARG A 2 -20.69 -11.85 -20.84
C ARG A 2 -19.77 -11.85 -22.07
N ASP A 3 -19.44 -10.68 -22.61
CA ASP A 3 -18.68 -10.60 -23.88
C ASP A 3 -17.28 -11.21 -23.76
N LEU A 4 -16.63 -11.04 -22.61
CA LEU A 4 -15.31 -11.62 -22.32
C LEU A 4 -15.34 -13.15 -22.25
N PHE A 5 -16.41 -13.73 -21.68
CA PHE A 5 -16.60 -15.18 -21.65
C PHE A 5 -16.89 -15.75 -23.04
N TYR A 6 -17.73 -15.07 -23.82
CA TYR A 6 -18.03 -15.47 -25.20
C TYR A 6 -16.77 -15.46 -26.09
N ASP A 7 -15.92 -14.44 -25.96
CA ASP A 7 -14.67 -14.34 -26.70
C ASP A 7 -13.64 -15.42 -26.30
N LEU A 8 -13.56 -15.74 -25.00
CA LEU A 8 -12.70 -16.81 -24.48
C LEU A 8 -13.13 -18.19 -25.00
N VAL A 9 -14.44 -18.46 -24.94
CA VAL A 9 -15.04 -19.73 -25.39
C VAL A 9 -14.86 -19.93 -26.89
N ARG A 10 -14.99 -18.87 -27.69
CA ARG A 10 -14.80 -18.93 -29.15
C ARG A 10 -13.35 -19.18 -29.57
N ARG A 11 -12.36 -18.71 -28.79
CA ARG A 11 -10.92 -18.90 -29.09
C ARG A 11 -10.34 -20.22 -28.56
N ASN A 12 -10.67 -20.59 -27.32
CA ASN A 12 -9.99 -21.68 -26.61
C ASN A 12 -10.86 -22.94 -26.45
N GLY A 13 -12.13 -22.88 -26.85
CA GLY A 13 -13.12 -23.92 -26.59
C GLY A 13 -13.75 -23.81 -25.21
N MET A 14 -14.95 -24.39 -25.07
CA MET A 14 -15.78 -24.28 -23.86
C MET A 14 -15.10 -24.92 -22.63
N ALA A 15 -14.49 -26.10 -22.79
CA ALA A 15 -13.86 -26.83 -21.69
C ALA A 15 -12.68 -26.07 -21.07
N VAL A 16 -11.77 -25.55 -21.90
CA VAL A 16 -10.60 -24.78 -21.44
C VAL A 16 -11.04 -23.48 -20.77
N SER A 17 -12.05 -22.82 -21.34
CA SER A 17 -12.59 -21.57 -20.80
C SER A 17 -13.20 -21.74 -19.41
N ILE A 18 -14.00 -22.80 -19.21
CA ILE A 18 -14.57 -23.13 -17.91
C ILE A 18 -13.46 -23.48 -16.92
N TYR A 19 -12.49 -24.30 -17.32
CA TYR A 19 -11.35 -24.66 -16.46
C TYR A 19 -10.58 -23.41 -16.00
N LEU A 20 -10.21 -22.51 -16.90
CA LEU A 20 -9.47 -21.29 -16.56
C LEU A 20 -10.25 -20.37 -15.63
N MET A 21 -11.54 -20.14 -15.92
CA MET A 21 -12.38 -19.30 -15.06
C MET A 21 -12.51 -19.90 -13.67
N LEU A 22 -12.78 -21.21 -13.58
CA LEU A 22 -12.91 -21.90 -12.30
C LEU A 22 -11.60 -21.92 -11.53
N ALA A 23 -10.47 -22.21 -12.18
CA ALA A 23 -9.15 -22.22 -11.56
C ALA A 23 -8.77 -20.84 -11.00
N VAL A 24 -8.98 -19.77 -11.78
CA VAL A 24 -8.71 -18.40 -11.32
C VAL A 24 -9.66 -17.99 -10.20
N SER A 25 -10.95 -18.31 -10.30
CA SER A 25 -11.92 -18.01 -9.24
C SER A 25 -11.60 -18.74 -7.95
N ILE A 26 -11.25 -20.03 -8.01
CA ILE A 26 -10.80 -20.79 -6.83
C ILE A 26 -9.53 -20.19 -6.24
N TRP A 27 -8.57 -19.84 -7.09
CA TRP A 27 -7.30 -19.26 -6.65
C TRP A 27 -7.50 -17.91 -5.94
N VAL A 28 -8.28 -17.00 -6.53
CA VAL A 28 -8.63 -15.71 -5.91
C VAL A 28 -9.41 -15.94 -4.62
N PHE A 29 -10.37 -16.86 -4.62
CA PHE A 29 -11.19 -17.12 -3.45
C PHE A 29 -10.36 -17.68 -2.28
N LEU A 30 -9.56 -18.72 -2.53
CA LEU A 30 -8.80 -19.38 -1.48
C LEU A 30 -7.61 -18.56 -0.98
N LEU A 31 -6.89 -17.85 -1.87
CA LEU A 31 -5.67 -17.15 -1.47
C LEU A 31 -5.88 -15.68 -1.11
N ILE A 32 -6.93 -15.03 -1.62
CA ILE A 32 -7.18 -13.61 -1.37
C ILE A 32 -8.41 -13.43 -0.48
N ILE A 33 -9.54 -14.00 -0.85
CA ILE A 33 -10.81 -13.73 -0.15
C ILE A 33 -10.85 -14.45 1.21
N LEU A 34 -10.47 -15.72 1.27
CA LEU A 34 -10.51 -16.51 2.50
C LEU A 34 -9.69 -15.88 3.64
N PRO A 35 -8.41 -15.49 3.48
CA PRO A 35 -7.67 -14.85 4.56
C PRO A 35 -8.27 -13.51 5.00
N GLN A 36 -8.81 -12.72 4.06
CA GLN A 36 -9.51 -11.47 4.37
C GLN A 36 -10.76 -11.73 5.23
N LEU A 37 -11.54 -12.76 4.89
CA LEU A 37 -12.71 -13.17 5.68
C LEU A 37 -12.31 -13.67 7.07
N THR A 38 -11.23 -14.45 7.19
CA THR A 38 -10.75 -14.91 8.51
C THR A 38 -10.27 -13.74 9.37
N MET A 39 -9.58 -12.76 8.78
CA MET A 39 -9.13 -11.57 9.50
C MET A 39 -10.31 -10.74 10.00
N LEU A 40 -11.37 -10.64 9.19
CA LEU A 40 -12.61 -9.98 9.56
C LEU A 40 -13.30 -10.72 10.72
N ASP A 41 -13.43 -12.05 10.66
CA ASP A 41 -14.01 -12.83 11.76
C ASP A 41 -13.19 -12.68 13.06
N TYR A 42 -11.85 -12.71 12.97
CA TYR A 42 -10.97 -12.48 14.11
C TYR A 42 -11.13 -11.09 14.73
N SER A 43 -11.47 -10.05 13.96
CA SER A 43 -11.69 -8.71 14.52
C SER A 43 -12.91 -8.62 15.46
N PHE A 44 -13.85 -9.55 15.34
CA PHE A 44 -15.02 -9.63 16.22
C PHE A 44 -14.83 -10.56 17.42
N ARG A 45 -13.66 -11.21 17.57
CA ARG A 45 -13.38 -12.14 18.66
C ARG A 45 -12.23 -11.62 19.52
N PHE A 46 -12.13 -12.09 20.76
CA PHE A 46 -10.96 -11.81 21.59
C PHE A 46 -9.73 -12.53 21.05
N ASN A 47 -8.56 -11.89 21.13
CA ASN A 47 -7.29 -12.51 20.77
C ASN A 47 -6.86 -13.50 21.87
N LEU A 48 -7.39 -14.72 21.78
CA LEU A 48 -7.14 -15.81 22.72
C LEU A 48 -5.95 -16.68 22.25
N PRO A 49 -5.15 -17.24 23.19
CA PRO A 49 -4.14 -18.22 22.83
C PRO A 49 -4.73 -19.40 22.05
N PRO A 50 -3.99 -20.03 21.12
CA PRO A 50 -4.51 -21.11 20.27
C PRO A 50 -5.19 -22.26 21.03
N ALA A 51 -4.76 -22.51 22.27
CA ALA A 51 -5.33 -23.54 23.15
C ALA A 51 -6.75 -23.25 23.66
N LYS A 52 -7.23 -21.99 23.55
CA LYS A 52 -8.53 -21.53 24.07
C LYS A 52 -9.52 -21.12 22.99
N ILE A 53 -9.11 -21.17 21.71
CA ILE A 53 -9.99 -20.86 20.57
C ILE A 53 -11.08 -21.94 20.48
N GLY A 54 -12.36 -21.53 20.40
CA GLY A 54 -13.51 -22.44 20.48
C GLY A 54 -13.91 -22.88 21.89
N GLY A 55 -13.31 -22.30 22.94
CA GLY A 55 -13.73 -22.47 24.33
C GLY A 55 -14.88 -21.53 24.74
N PRO A 56 -15.31 -21.56 26.01
CA PRO A 56 -16.36 -20.68 26.54
C PRO A 56 -16.02 -19.17 26.47
N GLU A 57 -14.73 -18.85 26.35
CA GLU A 57 -14.21 -17.47 26.29
C GLU A 57 -14.20 -16.90 24.85
N ASP A 58 -14.45 -17.72 23.83
CA ASP A 58 -14.49 -17.33 22.41
C ASP A 58 -15.86 -16.73 22.05
N VAL A 59 -16.09 -15.52 22.55
CA VAL A 59 -17.34 -14.78 22.32
C VAL A 59 -17.16 -13.68 21.29
N TYR A 60 -18.20 -13.47 20.49
CA TYR A 60 -18.28 -12.33 19.58
C TYR A 60 -18.49 -11.03 20.38
N THR A 61 -17.60 -10.07 20.20
CA THR A 61 -17.59 -8.78 20.91
C THR A 61 -17.23 -7.64 19.97
N LEU A 62 -17.70 -6.43 20.29
CA LEU A 62 -17.27 -5.19 19.64
C LEU A 62 -16.35 -4.35 20.54
N GLU A 63 -15.93 -4.88 21.69
CA GLU A 63 -15.07 -4.16 22.62
C GLU A 63 -13.72 -3.79 22.01
N GLN A 64 -13.20 -4.57 21.05
CA GLN A 64 -11.97 -4.27 20.31
C GLN A 64 -12.05 -2.92 19.57
N TYR A 65 -13.20 -2.61 18.95
CA TYR A 65 -13.42 -1.31 18.32
C TYR A 65 -13.55 -0.19 19.34
N ARG A 66 -14.08 -0.47 20.53
CA ARG A 66 -14.16 0.50 21.62
C ARG A 66 -12.77 0.88 22.12
N TYR A 67 -11.84 -0.08 22.22
CA TYR A 67 -10.43 0.20 22.59
C TYR A 67 -9.72 1.12 21.60
N PHE A 68 -10.04 1.03 20.31
CA PHE A 68 -9.51 1.96 19.31
C PHE A 68 -9.87 3.42 19.61
N PHE A 69 -11.10 3.69 20.07
CA PHE A 69 -11.56 5.05 20.36
C PHE A 69 -11.29 5.51 21.80
N GLN A 70 -11.36 4.62 22.79
CA GLN A 70 -11.28 4.96 24.23
C GLN A 70 -9.95 4.58 24.88
N GLY A 71 -9.09 3.82 24.20
CA GLY A 71 -7.77 3.44 24.69
C GLY A 71 -7.80 2.36 25.76
N SER A 72 -6.64 1.76 26.03
CA SER A 72 -6.47 0.65 26.99
C SER A 72 -6.17 1.11 28.42
N GLY A 73 -6.10 2.42 28.68
CA GLY A 73 -5.72 2.99 29.97
C GLY A 73 -6.94 3.46 30.78
N ALA A 74 -6.85 3.36 32.11
CA ALA A 74 -7.87 3.77 33.08
C ALA A 74 -8.18 5.29 33.13
N SER A 75 -7.87 6.03 32.05
CA SER A 75 -8.22 7.43 31.86
C SER A 75 -9.36 7.50 30.86
N ASP A 76 -10.51 8.03 31.30
CA ASP A 76 -11.81 8.13 30.63
C ASP A 76 -11.81 9.06 29.38
N GLY A 77 -10.73 9.08 28.60
CA GLY A 77 -10.46 9.99 27.49
C GLY A 77 -10.33 9.28 26.14
N ILE A 78 -10.47 10.05 25.05
CA ILE A 78 -10.28 9.56 23.67
C ILE A 78 -8.82 9.15 23.46
N ASN A 79 -8.59 8.01 22.80
CA ASN A 79 -7.26 7.53 22.44
C ASN A 79 -6.62 8.43 21.38
N THR A 80 -5.83 9.41 21.83
CA THR A 80 -5.17 10.38 20.96
C THR A 80 -4.02 9.79 20.16
N LEU A 81 -3.44 8.66 20.60
CA LEU A 81 -2.31 8.03 19.93
C LEU A 81 -2.75 7.32 18.65
N ASP A 82 -3.70 6.38 18.75
CA ASP A 82 -4.13 5.58 17.61
C ASP A 82 -4.85 6.43 16.57
N ILE A 83 -5.74 7.32 17.01
CA ILE A 83 -6.42 8.27 16.11
C ILE A 83 -5.43 9.26 15.49
N GLY A 84 -4.42 9.68 16.25
CA GLY A 84 -3.39 10.60 15.78
C GLY A 84 -2.53 9.97 14.69
N ILE A 85 -2.13 8.71 14.84
CA ILE A 85 -1.39 7.97 13.83
C ILE A 85 -2.26 7.76 12.58
N LEU A 86 -3.52 7.36 12.74
CA LEU A 86 -4.44 7.20 11.61
C LEU A 86 -4.57 8.50 10.82
N PHE A 87 -4.77 9.63 11.51
CA PHE A 87 -4.91 10.93 10.86
C PHE A 87 -3.61 11.37 10.16
N LYS A 88 -2.44 11.17 10.80
CA LYS A 88 -1.14 11.47 10.19
C LYS A 88 -0.90 10.66 8.91
N THR A 89 -1.23 9.37 8.93
CA THR A 89 -1.09 8.50 7.75
C THR A 89 -2.06 8.91 6.64
N LEU A 90 -3.31 9.21 6.98
CA LEU A 90 -4.31 9.67 6.02
C LEU A 90 -3.89 11.00 5.37
N LEU A 91 -3.47 11.97 6.18
CA LEU A 91 -3.02 13.27 5.71
C LEU A 91 -1.78 13.11 4.81
N SER A 92 -0.81 12.28 5.21
CA SER A 92 0.36 11.96 4.40
C SER A 92 -0.02 11.34 3.06
N ALA A 93 -0.93 10.37 3.02
CA ALA A 93 -1.38 9.73 1.79
C ALA A 93 -2.06 10.72 0.83
N VAL A 94 -2.90 11.63 1.36
CA VAL A 94 -3.54 12.68 0.56
C VAL A 94 -2.50 13.64 -0.03
N PHE A 95 -1.56 14.11 0.79
CA PHE A 95 -0.47 14.97 0.30
C PHE A 95 0.34 14.29 -0.80
N VAL A 96 0.77 13.05 -0.55
CA VAL A 96 1.55 12.27 -1.54
C VAL A 96 0.77 12.12 -2.84
N THR A 97 -0.53 11.81 -2.78
CA THR A 97 -1.38 11.67 -3.97
C THR A 97 -1.47 12.98 -4.77
N ILE A 98 -1.65 14.11 -4.08
CA ILE A 98 -1.74 15.42 -4.74
C ILE A 98 -0.40 15.78 -5.41
N PHE A 99 0.72 15.60 -4.70
CA PHE A 99 2.06 15.85 -5.26
C PHE A 99 2.35 14.93 -6.45
N ASP A 100 1.98 13.65 -6.35
CA ASP A 100 2.12 12.70 -7.46
C ASP A 100 1.32 13.15 -8.68
N LEU A 101 0.05 13.53 -8.51
CA LEU A 101 -0.76 14.05 -9.62
C LEU A 101 -0.14 15.31 -10.24
N ILE A 102 0.34 16.26 -9.43
CA ILE A 102 0.93 17.50 -9.92
C ILE A 102 2.21 17.23 -10.74
N ILE A 103 3.02 16.24 -10.35
CA ILE A 103 4.31 15.96 -10.99
C ILE A 103 4.15 14.95 -12.14
N CYS A 104 3.44 13.86 -11.92
CA CYS A 104 3.31 12.75 -12.86
C CYS A 104 2.34 13.06 -13.98
N TYR A 105 1.29 13.85 -13.76
CA TYR A 105 0.33 14.19 -14.83
C TYR A 105 0.98 15.01 -15.97
N PRO A 106 1.78 16.06 -15.71
CA PRO A 106 2.54 16.74 -16.76
C PRO A 106 3.50 15.80 -17.51
N VAL A 107 4.21 14.94 -16.79
CA VAL A 107 5.14 13.98 -17.40
C VAL A 107 4.39 13.01 -18.32
N ALA A 108 3.26 12.47 -17.88
CA ALA A 108 2.40 11.60 -18.68
C ALA A 108 1.82 12.34 -19.91
N PHE A 109 1.42 13.61 -19.74
CA PHE A 109 0.91 14.44 -20.84
C PHE A 109 1.98 14.71 -21.90
N VAL A 110 3.19 15.08 -21.49
CA VAL A 110 4.34 15.28 -22.41
C VAL A 110 4.66 13.98 -23.15
N LEU A 111 4.68 12.85 -22.43
CA LEU A 111 4.94 11.55 -23.03
C LEU A 111 3.86 11.16 -24.05
N ALA A 112 2.59 11.42 -23.76
CA ALA A 112 1.47 11.10 -24.64
C ALA A 112 1.36 12.01 -25.87
N LYS A 113 1.72 13.30 -25.75
CA LYS A 113 1.43 14.31 -26.78
C LYS A 113 2.63 14.78 -27.60
N SER A 114 3.85 14.82 -27.05
CA SER A 114 4.97 15.51 -27.70
C SER A 114 6.23 14.67 -27.89
N SER A 115 6.31 13.49 -27.26
CA SER A 115 7.53 12.70 -27.28
C SER A 115 7.48 11.63 -28.37
N THR A 116 8.15 11.88 -29.50
CA THR A 116 8.31 10.91 -30.59
C THR A 116 9.76 10.42 -30.65
N GLY A 117 9.96 9.10 -30.82
CA GLY A 117 11.28 8.50 -31.04
C GLY A 117 12.15 8.39 -29.77
N ALA A 118 13.41 8.86 -29.85
CA ALA A 118 14.42 8.62 -28.81
C ALA A 118 14.13 9.32 -27.47
N LYS A 119 13.51 10.51 -27.50
CA LYS A 119 13.18 11.28 -26.28
C LYS A 119 12.12 10.57 -25.42
N ALA A 120 11.14 9.92 -26.05
CA ALA A 120 10.12 9.16 -25.35
C ALA A 120 10.71 7.94 -24.65
N ARG A 121 11.62 7.23 -25.35
CA ARG A 121 12.32 6.07 -24.80
C ARG A 121 13.19 6.45 -23.60
N LEU A 122 13.91 7.57 -23.67
CA LEU A 122 14.72 8.05 -22.54
C LEU A 122 13.87 8.44 -21.33
N LEU A 123 12.75 9.13 -21.53
CA LEU A 123 11.83 9.48 -20.44
C LEU A 123 11.22 8.24 -19.77
N VAL A 124 10.79 7.26 -20.57
CA VAL A 124 10.27 5.99 -20.04
C VAL A 124 11.34 5.23 -19.27
N LEU A 125 12.57 5.16 -19.79
CA LEU A 125 13.69 4.55 -19.09
C LEU A 125 13.98 5.25 -17.75
N ALA A 126 13.97 6.58 -17.74
CA ALA A 126 14.16 7.37 -16.52
C ALA A 126 13.07 7.12 -15.46
N LEU A 127 11.85 6.71 -15.86
CA LEU A 127 10.78 6.32 -14.94
C LEU A 127 10.89 4.86 -14.47
N ILE A 128 11.27 3.94 -15.37
CA ILE A 128 11.35 2.50 -15.07
C ILE A 128 12.56 2.19 -14.17
N VAL A 129 13.71 2.82 -14.43
CA VAL A 129 14.93 2.57 -13.65
C VAL A 129 14.71 2.76 -12.14
N PRO A 130 14.18 3.89 -11.64
CA PRO A 130 13.93 4.05 -10.21
C PRO A 130 12.79 3.16 -9.70
N TYR A 131 11.83 2.80 -10.57
CA TYR A 131 10.76 1.87 -10.22
C TYR A 131 11.27 0.43 -10.02
N TRP A 132 12.28 0.00 -10.77
CA TRP A 132 12.90 -1.33 -10.63
C TRP A 132 13.78 -1.49 -9.40
N ILE A 133 14.14 -0.40 -8.73
CA ILE A 133 14.91 -0.46 -7.49
C ILE A 133 14.00 -0.94 -6.36
N ASN A 134 14.52 -1.81 -5.50
CA ASN A 134 13.79 -2.29 -4.33
C ASN A 134 13.41 -1.12 -3.40
N GLU A 135 12.17 -1.10 -2.94
CA GLU A 135 11.66 -0.04 -2.08
C GLU A 135 12.48 0.15 -0.79
N ILE A 136 12.95 -0.94 -0.19
CA ILE A 136 13.77 -0.91 1.02
C ILE A 136 15.10 -0.21 0.75
N LEU A 137 15.73 -0.51 -0.39
CA LEU A 137 17.00 0.12 -0.78
C LEU A 137 16.83 1.63 -0.97
N ARG A 138 15.73 2.05 -1.61
CA ARG A 138 15.39 3.47 -1.78
C ARG A 138 15.17 4.18 -0.45
N ALA A 139 14.47 3.54 0.50
CA ALA A 139 14.28 4.09 1.84
C ALA A 139 15.61 4.26 2.61
N PHE A 140 16.51 3.27 2.54
CA PHE A 140 17.84 3.39 3.14
C PHE A 140 18.71 4.45 2.46
N ALA A 141 18.67 4.53 1.13
CA ALA A 141 19.40 5.55 0.38
C ALA A 141 18.98 6.96 0.81
N PHE A 142 17.67 7.23 0.92
CA PHE A 142 17.18 8.51 1.45
C PHE A 142 17.60 8.75 2.89
N ARG A 143 17.52 7.73 3.76
CA ARG A 143 17.97 7.86 5.15
C ARG A 143 19.46 8.22 5.27
N ILE A 144 20.31 7.64 4.41
CA ILE A 144 21.75 7.96 4.38
C ILE A 144 21.95 9.38 3.81
N LEU A 145 21.24 9.72 2.73
CA LEU A 145 21.35 10.99 2.05
C LEU A 145 20.96 12.18 2.95
N PHE A 146 19.89 12.02 3.74
CA PHE A 146 19.40 12.98 4.74
C PHE A 146 19.95 12.72 6.16
N GLY A 147 20.93 11.82 6.31
CA GLY A 147 21.57 11.58 7.59
C GLY A 147 22.39 12.79 8.05
N ALA A 148 22.76 12.82 9.33
CA ALA A 148 23.57 13.91 9.89
C ALA A 148 24.91 14.08 9.16
N THR A 149 25.55 12.99 8.74
CA THR A 149 26.75 12.98 7.87
C THR A 149 26.41 12.67 6.42
N GLY A 150 25.19 13.00 5.99
CA GLY A 150 24.69 12.74 4.64
C GLY A 150 25.21 13.78 3.65
N VAL A 151 25.31 13.39 2.38
CA VAL A 151 25.84 14.25 1.30
C VAL A 151 25.07 15.58 1.20
N ILE A 152 23.75 15.58 1.44
CA ILE A 152 22.94 16.81 1.40
C ILE A 152 23.39 17.79 2.48
N ASN A 153 23.65 17.28 3.68
CA ASN A 153 23.95 18.10 4.84
C ASN A 153 25.37 18.66 4.78
N GLU A 154 26.34 17.83 4.39
CA GLU A 154 27.72 18.26 4.17
C GLU A 154 27.81 19.30 3.04
N THR A 155 27.08 19.09 1.94
CA THR A 155 27.03 20.06 0.84
C THR A 155 26.32 21.35 1.27
N GLY A 156 25.26 21.25 2.07
CA GLY A 156 24.53 22.39 2.61
C GLY A 156 25.40 23.25 3.54
N MET A 157 26.14 22.63 4.46
CA MET A 157 27.11 23.30 5.31
C MET A 157 28.25 23.92 4.50
N GLY A 158 28.73 23.22 3.45
CA GLY A 158 29.78 23.72 2.56
C GLY A 158 29.40 24.97 1.76
N ILE A 159 28.11 25.14 1.46
CA ILE A 159 27.57 26.33 0.76
C ILE A 159 27.10 27.41 1.77
N GLY A 160 27.13 27.12 3.08
CA GLY A 160 26.73 28.06 4.13
C GLY A 160 25.22 28.21 4.31
N LEU A 161 24.42 27.22 3.89
CA LEU A 161 22.96 27.21 4.07
C LEU A 161 22.54 26.81 5.49
N TRP A 162 23.40 26.11 6.24
CA TRP A 162 23.13 25.50 7.55
C TRP A 162 24.40 25.55 8.39
N ASP A 163 24.32 25.97 9.65
CA ASP A 163 25.47 26.07 10.58
C ASP A 163 25.76 24.76 11.33
N THR A 164 24.78 23.86 11.39
CA THR A 164 24.88 22.56 12.07
C THR A 164 24.19 21.47 11.25
N PRO A 165 24.70 20.24 11.31
CA PRO A 165 24.09 19.09 10.66
C PRO A 165 22.75 18.65 11.28
#